data_AF-A0A1Y1ZLX2-F1
#
_entry.id   AF-A0A1Y1ZLX2-F1
#
_cell.length_a   1.000
_cell.length_b   1.000
_cell.length_c   1.000
_cell.angle_alpha   90.00
_cell.angle_beta   90.00
_cell.angle_gamma   90.00
#
_symmetry.space_group_name_H-M   'P 1'
#
loop_
_entity.id
_entity.type
_entity.pdbx_description
1 polymer ?
#
loop_
_entity_poly.entity_id
_entity_poly.type
_entity_poly.pdbx_seq_one_letter_code
_entity_poly.pdbx_strand_id
1 'polypeptide(L)'
;MIIKRFESSHNHPGNEINASKSLIKHKIKDEIKKSLILSDIKLKRIFDKISQEIGYICPEYKTIKTQITRYKNKQLFPNVKTFDEVPNESEYYKTIRGEYFMIFKNSNIIIFQSPFQAKLFMENKHIFADGTFLIAPSNSYQVFITRTYVTELNCFYTTSMSILKNKEQTTYEILFN
;
A
#
# COMPACT_ATOMS: atom_id res chain seq x y z
N MET A 1 2.36 -42.77 -44.59
CA MET A 1 1.95 -41.66 -43.70
C MET A 1 0.98 -42.22 -42.66
N ILE A 2 1.42 -42.47 -41.43
CA ILE A 2 0.58 -42.98 -40.34
C ILE A 2 0.57 -41.90 -39.26
N ILE A 3 -0.56 -41.21 -39.11
CA ILE A 3 -0.77 -40.26 -38.02
C ILE A 3 -1.24 -41.07 -36.82
N LYS A 4 -0.36 -41.29 -35.83
CA LYS A 4 -0.74 -41.83 -34.53
C LYS A 4 -1.56 -40.76 -33.80
N ARG A 5 -2.86 -41.01 -33.59
CA ARG A 5 -3.65 -40.31 -32.57
C ARG A 5 -3.06 -40.68 -31.22
N PHE A 6 -2.54 -39.70 -30.50
CA PHE A 6 -2.26 -39.85 -29.07
C PHE A 6 -3.60 -39.83 -28.34
N GLU A 7 -4.15 -41.01 -28.05
CA GLU A 7 -5.22 -41.15 -27.07
C GLU A 7 -4.59 -41.02 -25.68
N SER A 8 -4.74 -39.84 -25.07
CA SER A 8 -4.47 -39.65 -23.65
C SER A 8 -5.55 -40.37 -22.85
N SER A 9 -5.23 -41.53 -22.30
CA SER A 9 -6.10 -42.26 -21.38
C SER A 9 -6.00 -41.64 -19.97
N HIS A 10 -6.81 -40.62 -19.71
CA HIS A 10 -7.05 -40.19 -18.34
C HIS A 10 -8.05 -41.16 -17.69
N ASN A 11 -7.63 -41.88 -16.63
CA ASN A 11 -8.47 -42.81 -15.86
C ASN A 11 -9.55 -42.11 -14.99
N HIS A 12 -9.83 -40.84 -15.24
CA HIS A 12 -10.93 -40.12 -14.64
C HIS A 12 -11.57 -39.25 -15.73
N PRO A 13 -12.90 -39.16 -15.78
CA PRO A 13 -13.55 -38.21 -16.68
C PRO A 13 -13.01 -36.81 -16.36
N GLY A 14 -12.53 -36.11 -17.40
CA GLY A 14 -12.00 -34.77 -17.26
C GLY A 14 -13.01 -33.91 -16.52
N ASN A 15 -12.59 -33.31 -15.39
CA ASN A 15 -13.50 -32.49 -14.59
C ASN A 15 -13.56 -31.09 -15.20
N GLU A 16 -14.18 -31.00 -16.39
CA GLU A 16 -14.32 -29.80 -17.20
C GLU A 16 -14.96 -28.64 -16.41
N ILE A 17 -15.83 -28.97 -15.45
CA ILE A 17 -16.44 -28.01 -14.52
C ILE A 17 -15.38 -27.41 -13.58
N ASN A 18 -14.49 -28.21 -13.01
CA ASN A 18 -13.41 -27.72 -12.15
C ASN A 18 -12.34 -26.95 -12.93
N ALA A 19 -12.05 -27.36 -14.17
CA ALA A 19 -11.17 -26.62 -15.07
C ALA A 19 -11.74 -25.23 -15.40
N SER A 20 -13.05 -25.17 -15.73
CA SER A 20 -13.76 -23.92 -15.99
C SER A 20 -13.78 -23.01 -14.76
N LYS A 21 -14.08 -23.54 -13.56
CA LYS A 21 -13.98 -22.80 -12.29
C LYS A 21 -12.59 -22.20 -12.06
N SER A 22 -11.54 -22.95 -12.39
CA SER A 22 -10.15 -22.50 -12.23
C SER A 22 -9.78 -21.39 -13.22
N LEU A 23 -10.24 -21.49 -14.47
CA LEU A 23 -10.02 -20.46 -15.50
C LEU A 23 -10.71 -19.13 -15.13
N ILE A 24 -11.95 -19.20 -14.67
CA ILE A 24 -12.73 -18.04 -14.19
C ILE A 24 -12.03 -17.38 -13.00
N LYS A 25 -11.61 -18.18 -12.02
CA LYS A 25 -10.84 -17.71 -10.87
C LYS A 25 -9.56 -16.98 -11.29
N HIS A 26 -8.89 -17.45 -12.35
CA HIS A 26 -7.70 -16.80 -12.88
C HIS A 26 -8.02 -15.45 -13.55
N LYS A 27 -9.06 -15.37 -14.38
CA LYS A 27 -9.50 -14.12 -15.01
C LYS A 27 -9.86 -13.04 -13.98
N ILE A 28 -10.67 -13.40 -12.99
CA ILE A 28 -11.03 -12.52 -11.86
C ILE A 28 -9.77 -12.03 -11.15
N LYS A 29 -8.84 -12.93 -10.86
CA LYS A 29 -7.58 -12.59 -10.19
C LYS A 29 -6.74 -11.60 -11.00
N ASP A 30 -6.64 -11.77 -12.32
CA ASP A 30 -5.83 -10.90 -13.17
C ASP A 30 -6.44 -9.51 -13.37
N GLU A 31 -7.77 -9.43 -13.51
CA GLU A 31 -8.47 -8.15 -13.61
C GLU A 31 -8.39 -7.37 -12.29
N ILE A 32 -8.41 -8.08 -11.16
CA ILE A 32 -8.24 -7.50 -9.84
C ILE A 32 -6.79 -7.08 -9.55
N LYS A 33 -5.79 -7.83 -10.04
CA LYS A 33 -4.39 -7.39 -10.00
C LYS A 33 -4.19 -6.07 -10.74
N LYS A 34 -4.83 -5.89 -11.90
CA LYS A 34 -4.76 -4.62 -12.64
C LYS A 34 -5.38 -3.45 -11.86
N SER A 35 -6.26 -3.73 -10.91
CA SER A 35 -6.96 -2.74 -10.07
C SER A 35 -6.45 -2.69 -8.63
N LEU A 36 -5.18 -3.04 -8.37
CA LEU A 36 -4.55 -3.08 -7.04
C LEU A 36 -4.76 -1.83 -6.15
N ILE A 37 -5.14 -0.70 -6.75
CA ILE A 37 -5.39 0.61 -6.11
C ILE A 37 -6.88 0.83 -5.74
N LEU A 38 -7.81 -0.05 -6.15
CA LEU A 38 -9.25 0.16 -5.97
C LEU A 38 -9.77 -0.19 -4.55
N SER A 39 -10.72 0.63 -4.09
CA SER A 39 -11.52 0.43 -2.87
C SER A 39 -12.46 -0.78 -2.96
N ASP A 40 -12.85 -1.32 -1.81
CA ASP A 40 -13.76 -2.48 -1.67
C ASP A 40 -15.05 -2.35 -2.51
N ILE A 41 -15.59 -1.13 -2.65
CA ILE A 41 -16.80 -0.84 -3.41
C ILE A 41 -16.61 -1.10 -4.91
N LYS A 42 -15.49 -0.65 -5.47
CA LYS A 42 -15.21 -0.86 -6.91
C LYS A 42 -14.88 -2.33 -7.19
N LEU A 43 -14.27 -3.02 -6.23
CA LEU A 43 -14.00 -4.45 -6.31
C LEU A 43 -15.29 -5.29 -6.39
N LYS A 44 -16.31 -4.92 -5.60
CA LYS A 44 -17.62 -5.57 -5.63
C LYS A 44 -18.30 -5.41 -6.99
N ARG A 45 -18.28 -4.22 -7.57
CA ARG A 45 -18.86 -3.96 -8.91
C ARG A 45 -18.19 -4.77 -10.02
N ILE A 46 -16.86 -4.89 -10.00
CA ILE A 46 -16.11 -5.71 -10.96
C ILE A 46 -16.53 -7.18 -10.80
N PHE A 47 -16.59 -7.67 -9.55
CA PHE A 47 -17.06 -9.03 -9.28
C PHE A 47 -18.49 -9.27 -9.77
N ASP A 48 -19.43 -8.37 -9.47
CA ASP A 48 -20.83 -8.51 -9.87
C ASP A 48 -20.97 -8.57 -11.40
N LYS A 49 -20.21 -7.75 -12.12
CA LYS A 49 -20.17 -7.75 -13.60
C LYS A 49 -19.65 -9.08 -14.16
N ILE A 50 -18.53 -9.58 -13.62
CA ILE A 50 -17.96 -10.87 -14.05
C ILE A 50 -18.88 -12.03 -13.67
N SER A 51 -19.51 -11.98 -12.49
CA SER A 51 -20.44 -13.00 -12.02
C SER A 51 -21.70 -13.08 -12.89
N GLN A 52 -22.19 -11.95 -13.39
CA GLN A 52 -23.30 -11.91 -14.34
C GLN A 52 -22.92 -12.52 -15.69
N GLU A 53 -21.70 -12.29 -16.18
CA GLU A 53 -21.22 -12.83 -17.45
C GLU A 53 -21.01 -14.36 -17.42
N ILE A 54 -20.74 -14.92 -16.24
CA ILE A 54 -20.24 -16.31 -16.09
C ILE A 54 -21.26 -17.23 -15.38
N GLY A 55 -22.29 -16.68 -14.74
CA GLY A 55 -23.37 -17.45 -14.10
C GLY A 55 -22.95 -18.25 -12.86
N TYR A 56 -23.66 -19.34 -12.55
CA TYR A 56 -23.57 -20.15 -11.32
C TYR A 56 -22.20 -20.83 -11.05
N ILE A 57 -21.22 -20.66 -11.93
CA ILE A 57 -19.87 -21.24 -11.79
C ILE A 57 -18.95 -20.33 -10.96
N CYS A 58 -19.37 -19.09 -10.67
CA CYS A 58 -18.58 -18.11 -9.96
C CYS A 58 -18.41 -18.46 -8.46
N PRO A 59 -17.18 -18.39 -7.89
CA PRO A 59 -16.98 -18.52 -6.45
C PRO A 59 -17.70 -17.40 -5.66
N GLU A 60 -18.06 -17.68 -4.41
CA GLU A 60 -18.65 -16.64 -3.54
C GLU A 60 -17.74 -15.42 -3.40
N TYR A 61 -18.36 -14.23 -3.40
CA TYR A 61 -17.67 -12.96 -3.22
C TYR A 61 -16.79 -12.93 -1.96
N LYS A 62 -17.23 -13.53 -0.85
CA LYS A 62 -16.46 -13.61 0.40
C LYS A 62 -15.14 -14.37 0.21
N THR A 63 -15.17 -15.45 -0.55
CA THR A 63 -13.99 -16.27 -0.88
C THR A 63 -13.01 -15.47 -1.74
N ILE A 64 -13.52 -14.76 -2.74
CA ILE A 64 -12.71 -13.91 -3.61
C ILE A 64 -12.13 -12.73 -2.85
N LYS A 65 -12.94 -12.01 -2.06
CA LYS A 65 -12.49 -10.91 -1.18
C LYS A 65 -11.34 -11.37 -0.28
N THR A 66 -11.50 -12.51 0.40
CA THR A 66 -10.45 -13.06 1.28
C THR A 66 -9.17 -13.39 0.52
N GLN A 67 -9.28 -13.98 -0.68
CA GLN A 67 -8.11 -14.29 -1.52
C GLN A 67 -7.39 -13.03 -2.01
N ILE A 68 -8.15 -11.97 -2.32
CA ILE A 68 -7.59 -10.69 -2.75
C ILE A 68 -6.92 -9.98 -1.59
N THR A 69 -7.55 -9.96 -0.41
CA THR A 69 -6.91 -9.45 0.81
C THR A 69 -5.61 -10.19 1.08
N ARG A 70 -5.61 -11.53 1.01
CA ARG A 70 -4.38 -12.33 1.15
C ARG A 70 -3.35 -12.02 0.07
N TYR A 71 -3.77 -11.82 -1.17
CA TYR A 71 -2.86 -11.48 -2.28
C TYR A 71 -2.27 -10.08 -2.12
N LYS A 72 -3.08 -9.08 -1.74
CA LYS A 72 -2.64 -7.73 -1.38
C LYS A 72 -1.66 -7.79 -0.21
N ASN A 73 -1.98 -8.51 0.85
CA ASN A 73 -1.10 -8.67 2.01
C ASN A 73 0.21 -9.41 1.68
N LYS A 74 0.24 -10.25 0.64
CA LYS A 74 1.48 -10.87 0.13
C LYS A 74 2.32 -9.91 -0.73
N GLN A 75 1.71 -8.92 -1.36
CA GLN A 75 2.40 -7.90 -2.15
C GLN A 75 2.80 -6.67 -1.32
N LEU A 76 2.08 -6.40 -0.24
CA LEU A 76 2.49 -5.43 0.74
C LEU A 76 3.79 -5.91 1.38
N PHE A 77 4.77 -5.01 1.46
CA PHE A 77 5.96 -5.24 2.24
C PHE A 77 5.55 -5.62 3.67
N PRO A 78 6.26 -6.54 4.34
CA PRO A 78 5.99 -6.84 5.73
C PRO A 78 5.96 -5.52 6.51
N ASN A 79 4.90 -5.32 7.28
CA ASN A 79 4.79 -4.13 8.12
C ASN A 79 6.02 -4.09 9.03
N VAL A 80 6.66 -2.92 9.09
CA VAL A 80 7.71 -2.60 10.04
C VAL A 80 7.16 -2.86 11.45
N LYS A 81 7.71 -3.83 12.17
CA LYS A 81 7.21 -4.24 13.49
C LYS A 81 7.79 -3.41 14.61
N THR A 82 9.01 -2.92 14.44
CA THR A 82 9.73 -2.15 15.45
C THR A 82 10.26 -0.85 14.86
N PHE A 83 10.39 0.19 15.69
CA PHE A 83 10.95 1.48 15.26
C PHE A 83 12.37 1.31 14.69
N ASP A 84 13.12 0.36 15.24
CA ASP A 84 14.52 0.14 14.93
C ASP A 84 14.75 -0.56 13.58
N GLU A 85 13.73 -1.22 13.01
CA GLU A 85 13.76 -1.81 11.66
C GLU A 85 13.85 -0.77 10.52
N VAL A 86 13.48 0.49 10.78
CA VAL A 86 13.65 1.55 9.79
C VAL A 86 15.14 1.86 9.63
N PRO A 87 15.69 1.93 8.41
CA PRO A 87 17.10 2.21 8.22
C PRO A 87 17.51 3.57 8.81
N ASN A 88 18.71 3.61 9.39
CA ASN A 88 19.32 4.86 9.89
C ASN A 88 20.01 5.66 8.78
N GLU A 89 20.16 5.07 7.59
CA GLU A 89 20.83 5.69 6.46
C GLU A 89 19.90 6.70 5.78
N SER A 90 20.36 7.96 5.73
CA SER A 90 19.70 9.05 5.01
C SER A 90 19.93 8.92 3.50
N GLU A 91 19.32 7.89 2.93
CA GLU A 91 19.31 7.63 1.49
C GLU A 91 17.96 7.99 0.85
N TYR A 92 17.95 8.05 -0.48
CA TYR A 92 16.72 8.20 -1.26
C TYR A 92 16.04 6.86 -1.49
N TYR A 93 14.81 6.75 -1.00
CA TYR A 93 13.90 5.64 -1.20
C TYR A 93 12.84 5.99 -2.24
N LYS A 94 12.19 4.96 -2.80
CA LYS A 94 11.06 5.12 -3.72
C LYS A 94 9.77 4.61 -3.09
N THR A 95 8.70 5.38 -3.22
CA THR A 95 7.35 4.91 -2.88
C THR A 95 6.90 3.82 -3.85
N ILE A 96 5.80 3.14 -3.52
CA ILE A 96 5.12 2.21 -4.45
C ILE A 96 4.68 2.88 -5.77
N ARG A 97 4.62 4.22 -5.82
CA ARG A 97 4.29 5.02 -7.01
C ARG A 97 5.54 5.47 -7.78
N GLY A 98 6.73 5.11 -7.30
CA GLY A 98 8.02 5.51 -7.91
C GLY A 98 8.47 6.92 -7.54
N GLU A 99 7.83 7.57 -6.56
CA GLU A 99 8.19 8.91 -6.09
C GLU A 99 9.34 8.84 -5.10
N TYR A 100 10.32 9.74 -5.23
CA TYR A 100 11.48 9.78 -4.33
C TYR A 100 11.16 10.45 -3.00
N PHE A 101 11.65 9.87 -1.92
CA PHE A 101 11.66 10.46 -0.59
C PHE A 101 12.91 10.05 0.18
N MET A 102 13.24 10.81 1.21
CA MET A 102 14.36 10.54 2.11
C MET A 102 13.82 10.26 3.51
N ILE A 103 14.57 9.43 4.24
CA ILE A 103 14.30 9.12 5.63
C ILE A 103 15.42 9.76 6.46
N PHE A 104 15.05 10.62 7.40
CA PHE A 104 15.95 11.05 8.46
C PHE A 104 15.55 10.34 9.73
N LYS A 105 16.50 9.67 10.37
CA LYS A 105 16.21 8.89 11.58
C LYS A 105 17.24 9.18 12.65
N ASN A 106 16.74 9.37 13.86
CA ASN A 106 17.54 9.29 15.09
C ASN A 106 16.93 8.21 16.02
N SER A 107 17.41 8.12 17.26
CA SER A 107 16.93 7.14 18.23
C SER A 107 15.44 7.22 18.54
N ASN A 108 14.83 8.41 18.43
CA ASN A 108 13.48 8.71 18.90
C ASN A 108 12.53 9.25 17.82
N ILE A 109 13.03 9.66 16.66
CA ILE A 109 12.28 10.33 15.59
C ILE A 109 12.67 9.76 14.24
N ILE A 110 11.66 9.51 13.41
CA ILE A 110 11.82 9.25 11.97
C ILE A 110 11.08 10.33 11.21
N ILE A 111 11.73 10.99 10.26
CA ILE A 111 11.17 12.03 9.41
C ILE A 111 11.19 11.53 7.96
N PHE A 112 10.03 11.59 7.32
CA PHE A 112 9.84 11.31 5.90
C PHE A 112 9.68 12.63 5.15
N GLN A 113 10.51 12.82 4.13
CA GLN A 113 10.49 14.05 3.36
C GLN A 113 10.90 13.82 1.91
N SER A 114 10.14 14.32 0.95
CA SER A 114 10.56 14.34 -0.46
C SER A 114 11.49 15.53 -0.76
N PRO A 115 12.30 15.47 -1.84
CA PRO A 115 13.13 16.62 -2.23
C PRO A 115 12.35 17.93 -2.38
N PHE A 116 11.15 17.86 -2.95
CA PHE A 116 10.28 19.03 -3.11
C PHE A 116 9.80 19.56 -1.77
N GLN A 117 9.45 18.67 -0.85
CA GLN A 117 9.03 19.04 0.50
C GLN A 117 10.17 19.66 1.32
N ALA A 118 11.41 19.16 1.14
CA ALA A 118 12.62 19.76 1.72
C ALA A 118 12.86 21.17 1.18
N LYS A 119 12.68 21.37 -0.12
CA LYS A 119 12.76 22.70 -0.73
C LYS A 119 11.72 23.65 -0.12
N LEU A 120 10.45 23.24 -0.03
CA LEU A 120 9.41 24.04 0.61
C LEU A 120 9.73 24.34 2.09
N PHE A 121 10.29 23.39 2.82
CA PHE A 121 10.70 23.59 4.20
C PHE A 121 11.78 24.67 4.34
N MET A 122 12.80 24.65 3.47
CA MET A 122 13.90 25.63 3.50
C MET A 122 13.49 27.03 3.06
N GLU A 123 12.58 27.14 2.08
CA GLU A 123 12.18 28.43 1.49
C GLU A 123 11.16 29.20 2.36
N ASN A 124 10.50 28.51 3.30
CA ASN A 124 9.41 29.10 4.08
C ASN A 124 9.79 29.32 5.54
N LYS A 125 9.70 30.57 5.99
CA LYS A 125 9.98 30.94 7.39
C LYS A 125 8.95 30.41 8.38
N HIS A 126 7.70 30.23 7.95
CA HIS A 126 6.59 29.84 8.81
C HIS A 126 6.23 28.38 8.59
N ILE A 127 6.60 27.54 9.54
CA ILE A 127 6.22 26.13 9.56
C ILE A 127 5.19 25.91 10.67
N PHE A 128 4.10 25.25 10.31
CA PHE A 128 3.03 24.84 11.21
C PHE A 128 3.18 23.34 11.44
N ALA A 129 3.03 22.90 12.69
CA ALA A 129 3.08 21.49 13.04
C ALA A 129 1.76 21.05 13.67
N ASP A 130 1.21 19.95 13.18
CA ASP A 130 0.00 19.33 13.72
C ASP A 130 0.31 17.89 14.12
N GLY A 131 -0.07 17.50 15.33
CA GLY A 131 0.24 16.21 15.92
C GLY A 131 -1.02 15.36 16.06
N THR A 132 -0.97 14.11 15.60
CA THR A 132 -2.10 13.16 15.69
C THR A 132 -1.66 11.79 16.17
N PHE A 133 -2.48 11.19 17.04
CA PHE A 133 -2.31 9.82 17.53
C PHE A 133 -3.05 8.79 16.68
N LEU A 134 -4.06 9.23 15.91
CA LEU A 134 -4.99 8.32 15.21
C LEU A 134 -4.30 7.48 14.14
N ILE A 135 -3.29 8.05 13.49
CA ILE A 135 -2.58 7.44 12.36
C ILE A 135 -1.18 6.96 12.75
N ALA A 136 -0.83 7.00 14.03
CA ALA A 136 0.48 6.52 14.49
C ALA A 136 0.59 5.01 14.27
N PRO A 137 1.69 4.53 13.65
CA PRO A 137 2.00 3.11 13.62
C PRO A 137 1.98 2.49 15.01
N SER A 138 1.58 1.22 15.11
CA SER A 138 1.46 0.50 16.40
C SER A 138 2.75 0.43 17.22
N ASN A 139 3.90 0.63 16.58
CA ASN A 139 5.23 0.63 17.17
C ASN A 139 5.76 2.05 17.46
N SER A 140 4.88 3.06 17.43
CA SER A 140 5.20 4.46 17.61
C SER A 140 4.13 5.15 18.44
N TYR A 141 4.42 6.36 18.89
CA TYR A 141 3.53 7.08 19.79
C TYR A 141 2.64 8.08 19.05
N GLN A 142 3.25 8.95 18.23
CA GLN A 142 2.58 10.09 17.63
C GLN A 142 3.16 10.38 16.25
N VAL A 143 2.31 10.89 15.35
CA VAL A 143 2.73 11.42 14.07
C VAL A 143 2.57 12.93 14.10
N PHE A 144 3.60 13.65 13.65
CA PHE A 144 3.54 15.06 13.35
C PHE A 144 3.56 15.29 11.85
N ILE A 145 2.72 16.21 11.39
CA ILE A 145 2.69 16.68 10.03
C ILE A 145 3.11 18.14 10.06
N THR A 146 4.25 18.45 9.45
CA THR A 146 4.66 19.84 9.28
C THR A 146 4.15 20.36 7.94
N ARG A 147 3.69 21.62 7.93
CA ARG A 147 3.11 22.26 6.77
C ARG A 147 3.60 23.70 6.66
N THR A 148 3.65 24.21 5.44
CA THR A 148 3.82 25.63 5.17
C THR A 148 2.65 26.15 4.34
N TYR A 149 2.35 27.44 4.47
CA TYR A 149 1.41 28.10 3.58
C TYR A 149 2.16 28.56 2.32
N VAL A 150 1.76 28.08 1.14
CA VAL A 150 2.34 28.47 -0.14
C VAL A 150 1.45 29.55 -0.75
N THR A 151 1.92 30.78 -0.74
CA THR A 151 1.14 31.96 -1.14
C THR A 151 0.69 31.87 -2.60
N GLU A 152 1.54 31.39 -3.50
CA GLU A 152 1.27 31.25 -4.93
C GLU A 152 0.11 30.29 -5.21
N LEU A 153 -0.08 29.30 -4.33
CA LEU A 153 -1.11 28.28 -4.45
C LEU A 153 -2.28 28.53 -3.49
N ASN A 154 -2.18 29.58 -2.66
CA ASN A 154 -3.15 29.97 -1.65
C ASN A 154 -3.62 28.78 -0.78
N CYS A 155 -2.69 27.89 -0.40
CA CYS A 155 -3.02 26.71 0.39
C CYS A 155 -1.83 26.17 1.19
N PHE A 156 -2.13 25.28 2.16
CA PHE A 156 -1.12 24.61 2.96
C PHE A 156 -0.55 23.39 2.23
N TYR A 157 0.78 23.30 2.17
CA TYR A 157 1.51 22.14 1.69
C TYR A 157 2.24 21.43 2.82
N THR A 158 2.20 20.10 2.79
CA THR A 158 2.93 19.25 3.74
C THR A 158 4.42 19.26 3.40
N THR A 159 5.25 19.58 4.37
CA THR A 159 6.71 19.66 4.26
C THR A 159 7.43 18.47 4.88
N SER A 160 6.81 17.74 5.81
CA SER A 160 7.33 16.47 6.30
C SER A 160 6.25 15.69 7.07
N MET A 161 6.51 14.40 7.27
CA MET A 161 5.80 13.59 8.26
C MET A 161 6.82 13.00 9.23
N SER A 162 6.63 13.21 10.52
CA SER A 162 7.53 12.75 11.57
C SER A 162 6.84 11.76 12.48
N ILE A 163 7.52 10.67 12.83
CA ILE A 163 7.02 9.61 13.70
C ILE A 163 7.89 9.59 14.97
N LEU A 164 7.24 9.68 16.13
CA LEU A 164 7.92 9.70 17.43
C LEU A 164 7.86 8.32 18.08
N LYS A 165 8.99 7.88 18.63
CA LYS A 165 9.13 6.65 19.42
C LYS A 165 8.50 6.79 20.81
N ASN A 166 8.60 7.98 21.43
CA ASN A 166 8.13 8.26 22.80
C ASN A 166 7.59 9.69 22.94
N LYS A 167 7.08 10.05 24.14
CA LYS A 167 6.58 11.40 24.49
C LYS A 167 7.53 12.20 25.38
N GLU A 168 8.83 11.91 25.33
CA GLU A 168 9.77 12.62 26.17
C GLU A 168 9.96 14.05 25.66
N GLN A 169 10.14 15.01 26.58
CA GLN A 169 10.35 16.41 26.23
C GLN A 169 11.52 16.59 25.25
N THR A 170 12.61 15.86 25.47
CA THR A 170 13.79 15.83 24.59
C THR A 170 13.44 15.44 23.15
N THR A 171 12.51 14.51 22.96
CA THR A 171 12.03 14.12 21.63
C THR A 171 11.27 15.24 20.95
N TYR A 172 10.46 16.00 21.68
CA TYR A 172 9.77 17.17 21.12
C TYR A 172 10.76 18.31 20.81
N GLU A 173 11.75 18.53 21.66
CA GLU A 173 12.80 19.52 21.44
C GLU A 173 13.61 19.23 20.18
N ILE A 174 13.97 17.96 19.93
CA ILE A 174 14.69 17.59 18.69
C ILE A 174 13.82 17.82 17.44
N LEU A 175 12.49 17.72 17.55
CA LEU A 175 11.60 17.95 16.41
C LEU A 175 11.44 19.44 16.07
N PHE A 176 11.46 20.30 17.09
CA PHE A 176 11.07 21.71 16.97
C PHE A 176 12.22 22.72 17.09
N ASN A 177 13.41 22.29 17.53
CA ASN A 177 14.64 23.09 17.54
C ASN A 177 15.47 22.87 16.27
#